data_AF-A0A1B6GA61-F1
#
_entry.id   AF-A0A1B6GA61-F1
#
_cell.length_a   1.000
_cell.length_b   1.000
_cell.length_c   1.000
_cell.angle_alpha   90.00
_cell.angle_beta   90.00
_cell.angle_gamma   90.00
#
_symmetry.space_group_name_H-M   'P 1'
#
loop_
_entity.id
_entity.type
_entity.pdbx_description
1 polymer ?
#
loop_
_entity_poly.entity_id
_entity_poly.type
_entity_poly.pdbx_seq_one_letter_code
_entity_poly.pdbx_strand_id
1 'polypeptide(L)'
;LALVADPSPKVAFIVKELIDKEPVNQVGSFIVSHLRNIRASTNPDKLAAKALFGSFISKKKFPFDDRKFSKNLELSYNLDALNVGAAGEVNRIFSQKSFIPRSVSLNLTTQLFGHSVNLAEVGLRLENLEWYFEKYFGHRGILKSKGSELFDEYADEAEKAVNETLERNKRSIDKQQTLAAIDKIKLGPDYEDRHSNIDLSLKLFGSDIAWMNYHHDKFDFESIKKKLYGKKDEFLDDSKNMDIDYKKARTFLDAGLTYPTGLGFGLKIKVNGNYAANLKFNGKADLKNIMNNPRNAHFAFQFVPSGSLELASTLAVDADVVESGVKVSANLHSSTGTDL
;
A
#
# COMPACT_ATOMS: atom_id res chain seq x y z
N LEU A 1 -11.41 2.54 -17.69
CA LEU A 1 -11.56 1.52 -16.64
C LEU A 1 -12.98 0.95 -16.63
N ALA A 2 -13.99 1.68 -16.16
CA ALA A 2 -15.38 1.17 -16.15
C ALA A 2 -15.89 0.70 -17.54
N LEU A 3 -15.60 1.46 -18.60
CA LEU A 3 -16.02 1.12 -19.98
C LEU A 3 -15.40 -0.18 -20.54
N VAL A 4 -14.27 -0.63 -19.97
CA VAL A 4 -13.60 -1.87 -20.41
C VAL A 4 -14.06 -3.06 -19.57
N ALA A 5 -14.53 -2.83 -18.35
CA ALA A 5 -15.04 -3.87 -17.47
C ALA A 5 -16.30 -4.55 -18.02
N ASP A 6 -17.15 -3.80 -18.73
CA ASP A 6 -18.28 -4.34 -19.50
C ASP A 6 -18.15 -3.96 -20.98
N PRO A 7 -17.43 -4.76 -21.79
CA PRO A 7 -17.09 -4.39 -23.14
C PRO A 7 -18.28 -4.61 -24.09
N SER A 8 -18.77 -3.53 -24.71
CA SER A 8 -19.81 -3.60 -25.74
C SER A 8 -19.32 -3.07 -27.09
N PRO A 9 -19.89 -3.53 -28.23
CA PRO A 9 -19.52 -3.03 -29.55
C PRO A 9 -19.69 -1.51 -29.72
N LYS A 10 -20.70 -0.93 -29.05
CA LYS A 10 -20.94 0.52 -29.04
C LYS A 10 -19.78 1.26 -28.37
N VAL A 11 -19.32 0.76 -27.21
CA VAL A 11 -18.18 1.34 -26.49
C VAL A 11 -16.89 1.20 -27.31
N ALA A 12 -16.70 0.06 -27.97
CA ALA A 12 -15.57 -0.17 -28.85
C ALA A 12 -15.50 0.85 -30.00
N PHE A 13 -16.64 1.16 -30.63
CA PHE A 13 -16.69 2.20 -31.66
C PHE A 13 -16.29 3.59 -31.11
N ILE A 14 -16.85 3.97 -29.95
CA ILE A 14 -16.55 5.27 -29.30
C ILE A 14 -15.06 5.38 -28.96
N VAL A 15 -14.47 4.33 -28.37
CA VAL A 15 -13.04 4.32 -28.00
C VAL A 15 -12.15 4.44 -29.25
N LYS A 16 -12.53 3.77 -30.35
CA LYS A 16 -11.80 3.86 -31.62
C LYS A 16 -11.85 5.25 -32.24
N GLU A 17 -12.98 5.95 -32.13
CA GLU A 17 -13.09 7.32 -32.64
C GLU A 17 -12.35 8.32 -31.73
N LEU A 18 -12.43 8.12 -30.42
CA LEU A 18 -11.82 9.00 -29.42
C LEU A 18 -10.29 8.96 -29.48
N ILE A 19 -9.68 7.77 -29.62
CA ILE A 19 -8.22 7.61 -29.50
C ILE A 19 -7.42 8.44 -30.51
N ASP A 20 -7.92 8.60 -31.73
CA ASP A 20 -7.26 9.37 -32.79
C ASP A 20 -7.54 10.88 -32.68
N LYS A 21 -8.68 11.28 -32.08
CA LYS A 21 -9.10 12.67 -31.91
C LYS A 21 -8.69 13.27 -30.55
N GLU A 22 -8.25 12.46 -29.59
CA GLU A 22 -8.01 12.88 -28.21
C GLU A 22 -6.93 13.97 -28.11
N PRO A 23 -7.28 15.20 -27.68
CA PRO A 23 -6.31 16.29 -27.54
C PRO A 23 -5.44 16.13 -26.29
N VAL A 24 -5.93 15.48 -25.23
CA VAL A 24 -5.23 15.39 -23.94
C VAL A 24 -4.24 14.23 -23.93
N ASN A 25 -2.95 14.57 -23.85
CA ASN A 25 -1.88 13.57 -23.80
C ASN A 25 -2.02 12.58 -22.64
N GLN A 26 -2.52 13.03 -21.48
CA GLN A 26 -2.73 12.16 -20.30
C GLN A 26 -3.77 11.06 -20.56
N VAL A 27 -4.89 11.43 -21.15
CA VAL A 27 -5.98 10.48 -21.45
C VAL A 27 -5.54 9.55 -22.57
N GLY A 28 -4.97 10.08 -23.64
CA GLY A 28 -4.49 9.29 -24.76
C GLY A 28 -3.40 8.29 -24.40
N SER A 29 -2.40 8.69 -23.59
CA SER A 29 -1.35 7.78 -23.12
C SER A 29 -1.92 6.65 -22.26
N PHE A 30 -2.90 6.95 -21.40
CA PHE A 30 -3.56 5.97 -20.56
C PHE A 30 -4.33 4.96 -21.42
N ILE A 31 -5.18 5.43 -22.34
CA ILE A 31 -5.96 4.57 -23.24
C ILE A 31 -5.04 3.67 -24.06
N VAL A 32 -4.00 4.22 -24.70
CA VAL A 32 -3.07 3.42 -25.53
C VAL A 32 -2.35 2.35 -24.71
N SER A 33 -1.88 2.70 -23.51
CA SER A 33 -1.22 1.73 -22.62
C SER A 33 -2.16 0.63 -22.15
N HIS A 34 -3.40 0.98 -21.81
CA HIS A 34 -4.42 0.02 -21.37
C HIS A 34 -4.82 -0.94 -22.51
N LEU A 35 -5.07 -0.42 -23.71
CA LEU A 35 -5.33 -1.24 -24.89
C LEU A 35 -4.16 -2.15 -25.28
N ARG A 36 -2.92 -1.69 -25.08
CA ARG A 36 -1.73 -2.55 -25.25
C ARG A 36 -1.72 -3.69 -24.24
N ASN A 37 -2.05 -3.43 -22.99
CA ASN A 37 -2.05 -4.44 -21.94
C ASN A 37 -3.18 -5.46 -22.11
N ILE A 38 -4.40 -5.02 -22.48
CA ILE A 38 -5.51 -5.94 -22.78
C ILE A 38 -5.14 -6.92 -23.90
N ARG A 39 -4.42 -6.44 -24.93
CA ARG A 39 -3.91 -7.30 -26.02
C ARG A 39 -2.88 -8.32 -25.55
N ALA A 40 -2.00 -7.91 -24.64
CA ALA A 40 -0.95 -8.76 -24.07
C ALA A 40 -1.46 -9.67 -22.94
N SER A 41 -2.60 -9.34 -22.34
CA SER A 41 -3.13 -10.04 -21.16
C SER A 41 -3.46 -11.50 -21.47
N THR A 42 -3.15 -12.34 -20.49
CA THR A 42 -3.46 -13.77 -20.42
C THR A 42 -4.59 -14.06 -19.43
N ASN A 43 -5.16 -13.03 -18.79
CA ASN A 43 -6.28 -13.19 -17.87
C ASN A 43 -7.58 -13.53 -18.66
N PRO A 44 -8.29 -14.62 -18.32
CA PRO A 44 -9.55 -15.00 -18.97
C PRO A 44 -10.64 -13.94 -18.91
N ASP A 45 -10.74 -13.18 -17.83
CA ASP A 45 -11.76 -12.13 -17.67
C ASP A 45 -11.66 -11.07 -18.77
N LYS A 46 -10.44 -10.84 -19.26
CA LYS A 46 -10.14 -9.86 -20.30
C LYS A 46 -10.28 -10.43 -21.71
N LEU A 47 -10.67 -11.70 -21.90
CA LEU A 47 -10.84 -12.28 -23.24
C LEU A 47 -11.91 -11.56 -24.07
N ALA A 48 -13.04 -11.21 -23.47
CA ALA A 48 -14.10 -10.45 -24.14
C ALA A 48 -13.60 -9.06 -24.57
N ALA A 49 -12.92 -8.36 -23.67
CA ALA A 49 -12.30 -7.07 -23.95
C ALA A 49 -11.21 -7.18 -25.03
N LYS A 50 -10.41 -8.25 -25.00
CA LYS A 50 -9.36 -8.53 -25.99
C LYS A 50 -9.94 -8.80 -27.37
N ALA A 51 -11.06 -9.51 -27.47
CA ALA A 51 -11.74 -9.76 -28.74
C ALA A 51 -12.25 -8.44 -29.37
N LEU A 52 -12.82 -7.55 -28.57
CA LEU A 52 -13.42 -6.30 -29.06
C LEU A 52 -12.41 -5.18 -29.30
N PHE A 53 -11.48 -4.97 -28.36
CA PHE A 53 -10.53 -3.87 -28.41
C PHE A 53 -9.14 -4.25 -28.96
N GLY A 54 -8.86 -5.55 -29.11
CA GLY A 54 -7.51 -6.02 -29.42
C GLY A 54 -7.01 -5.68 -30.83
N SER A 55 -7.90 -5.32 -31.74
CA SER A 55 -7.56 -4.85 -33.08
C SER A 55 -7.24 -3.35 -33.13
N PHE A 56 -7.47 -2.60 -32.05
CA PHE A 56 -7.31 -1.16 -32.06
C PHE A 56 -5.87 -0.74 -31.85
N ILE A 57 -5.35 0.00 -32.83
CA ILE A 57 -4.00 0.57 -32.81
C ILE A 57 -4.16 2.07 -33.08
N SER A 58 -3.74 2.89 -32.12
CA SER A 58 -3.73 4.35 -32.26
C SER A 58 -2.79 4.77 -33.39
N LYS A 59 -3.26 5.65 -34.27
CA LYS A 59 -2.39 6.29 -35.27
C LYS A 59 -1.58 7.42 -34.65
N LYS A 60 -2.18 8.11 -33.67
CA LYS A 60 -1.53 9.18 -32.91
C LYS A 60 -0.53 8.60 -31.92
N LYS A 61 0.70 9.14 -31.94
CA LYS A 61 1.73 8.82 -30.95
C LYS A 61 1.56 9.74 -29.74
N PHE A 62 1.50 9.14 -28.56
CA PHE A 62 1.49 9.87 -27.30
C PHE A 62 2.88 9.83 -26.64
N PRO A 63 3.24 10.83 -25.82
CA PRO A 63 4.49 10.83 -25.10
C PRO A 63 4.67 9.59 -24.22
N PHE A 64 5.90 9.08 -24.17
CA PHE A 64 6.28 7.91 -23.36
C PHE A 64 7.21 8.35 -22.23
N ASP A 65 6.66 8.92 -21.16
CA ASP A 65 7.41 9.15 -19.90
C ASP A 65 6.58 8.64 -18.73
N ASP A 66 7.10 7.63 -18.03
CA ASP A 66 6.43 7.00 -16.89
C ASP A 66 6.31 7.93 -15.69
N ARG A 67 7.13 8.98 -15.60
CA ARG A 67 7.15 9.88 -14.45
C ARG A 67 6.17 11.05 -14.59
N LYS A 68 5.59 11.24 -15.79
CA LYS A 68 4.77 12.42 -16.11
C LYS A 68 3.42 12.07 -16.72
N PHE A 69 3.31 10.94 -17.41
CA PHE A 69 2.11 10.58 -18.15
C PHE A 69 1.35 9.41 -17.52
N SER A 70 0.04 9.48 -17.61
CA SER A 70 -0.89 8.46 -17.11
C SER A 70 -0.73 7.18 -17.91
N LYS A 71 -0.63 6.06 -17.21
CA LYS A 71 -0.48 4.73 -17.83
C LYS A 71 -1.13 3.65 -17.00
N ASN A 72 -1.57 2.63 -17.70
CA ASN A 72 -1.92 1.33 -17.16
C ASN A 72 -0.72 0.39 -17.38
N LEU A 73 -0.38 -0.40 -16.37
CA LEU A 73 0.60 -1.49 -16.45
C LEU A 73 -0.10 -2.76 -16.01
N GLU A 74 0.10 -3.85 -16.75
CA GLU A 74 -0.45 -5.15 -16.41
C GLU A 74 0.63 -6.21 -16.57
N LEU A 75 0.69 -7.12 -15.60
CA LEU A 75 1.50 -8.31 -15.65
C LEU A 75 0.58 -9.50 -15.39
N SER A 76 0.45 -10.40 -16.34
CA SER A 76 -0.42 -11.57 -16.24
C SER A 76 0.31 -12.84 -16.67
N TYR A 77 0.19 -13.89 -15.87
CA TYR A 77 0.69 -15.23 -16.15
C TYR A 77 -0.44 -16.24 -16.00
N ASN A 78 -0.51 -17.21 -16.90
CA ASN A 78 -1.48 -18.30 -16.83
C ASN A 78 -0.76 -19.63 -17.11
N LEU A 79 -1.01 -20.63 -16.27
CA LEU A 79 -0.53 -22.00 -16.41
C LEU A 79 -1.71 -22.88 -16.82
N ASP A 80 -1.86 -23.07 -18.13
CA ASP A 80 -2.98 -23.82 -18.72
C ASP A 80 -3.09 -25.25 -18.18
N ALA A 81 -1.96 -25.91 -17.86
CA ALA A 81 -1.95 -27.28 -17.34
C ALA A 81 -2.65 -27.43 -15.98
N LEU A 82 -2.66 -26.38 -15.16
CA LEU A 82 -3.28 -26.38 -13.83
C LEU A 82 -4.54 -25.50 -13.78
N ASN A 83 -4.89 -24.79 -14.86
CA ASN A 83 -5.90 -23.73 -14.89
C ASN A 83 -5.71 -22.71 -13.75
N VAL A 84 -4.44 -22.39 -13.46
CA VAL A 84 -4.04 -21.42 -12.44
C VAL A 84 -3.35 -20.23 -13.12
N GLY A 85 -3.81 -19.03 -12.80
CA GLY A 85 -3.24 -17.79 -13.33
C GLY A 85 -3.11 -16.73 -12.25
N ALA A 86 -2.27 -15.73 -12.50
CA ALA A 86 -2.12 -14.57 -11.65
C ALA A 86 -1.98 -13.33 -12.54
N ALA A 87 -2.72 -12.28 -12.23
CA ALA A 87 -2.62 -11.01 -12.94
C ALA A 87 -2.61 -9.84 -11.95
N GLY A 88 -1.60 -8.99 -12.09
CA GLY A 88 -1.47 -7.73 -11.37
C GLY A 88 -1.62 -6.56 -12.33
N GLU A 89 -2.48 -5.61 -11.98
CA GLU A 89 -2.74 -4.40 -12.75
C GLU A 89 -2.47 -3.15 -11.91
N VAL A 90 -1.69 -2.22 -12.44
CA VAL A 90 -1.38 -0.94 -11.81
C VAL A 90 -1.88 0.18 -12.72
N ASN A 91 -2.82 0.98 -12.23
CA ASN A 91 -3.26 2.20 -12.87
C ASN A 91 -2.62 3.40 -12.20
N ARG A 92 -2.05 4.29 -13.01
CA ARG A 92 -1.49 5.55 -12.54
C ARG A 92 -2.03 6.68 -13.39
N ILE A 93 -2.66 7.65 -12.73
CA ILE A 93 -3.32 8.79 -13.37
C ILE A 93 -2.63 10.06 -12.90
N PHE A 94 -2.11 10.83 -13.83
CA PHE A 94 -1.51 12.14 -13.63
C PHE A 94 -2.48 13.25 -14.03
N SER A 95 -2.39 14.38 -13.34
CA SER A 95 -3.03 15.62 -13.77
C SER A 95 -2.16 16.34 -14.80
N GLN A 96 -2.74 17.17 -15.66
CA GLN A 96 -1.99 17.92 -16.67
C GLN A 96 -1.00 18.94 -16.06
N LYS A 97 -1.31 19.44 -14.86
CA LYS A 97 -0.54 20.49 -14.17
C LYS A 97 0.34 19.95 -13.03
N SER A 98 0.24 18.65 -12.71
CA SER A 98 0.92 18.05 -11.56
C SER A 98 2.04 17.11 -12.02
N PHE A 99 3.15 17.13 -11.28
CA PHE A 99 4.25 16.18 -11.43
C PHE A 99 4.05 14.91 -10.58
N ILE A 100 3.03 14.87 -9.72
CA ILE A 100 2.68 13.75 -8.85
C ILE A 100 1.45 13.06 -9.44
N PRO A 101 1.37 11.73 -9.41
CA PRO A 101 0.15 11.06 -9.81
C PRO A 101 -1.00 11.44 -8.86
N ARG A 102 -2.12 11.87 -9.43
CA ARG A 102 -3.36 12.15 -8.70
C ARG A 102 -3.96 10.88 -8.12
N SER A 103 -3.82 9.75 -8.82
CA SER A 103 -4.24 8.46 -8.28
C SER A 103 -3.36 7.33 -8.74
N VAL A 104 -3.13 6.38 -7.84
CA VAL A 104 -2.48 5.10 -8.09
C VAL A 104 -3.41 4.02 -7.57
N SER A 105 -3.75 3.05 -8.40
CA SER A 105 -4.48 1.87 -7.96
C SER A 105 -3.74 0.60 -8.37
N LEU A 106 -3.67 -0.37 -7.48
CA LEU A 106 -3.11 -1.69 -7.70
C LEU A 106 -4.23 -2.72 -7.51
N ASN A 107 -4.41 -3.59 -8.48
CA ASN A 107 -5.39 -4.67 -8.48
C ASN A 107 -4.66 -6.00 -8.67
N LEU A 108 -4.85 -6.93 -7.73
CA LEU A 108 -4.29 -8.28 -7.78
C LEU A 108 -5.42 -9.28 -7.95
N THR A 109 -5.36 -10.02 -9.04
CA THR A 109 -6.32 -11.07 -9.39
C THR A 109 -5.57 -12.39 -9.52
N THR A 110 -6.20 -13.47 -9.06
CA THR A 110 -5.72 -14.83 -9.27
C THR A 110 -6.81 -15.62 -9.96
N GLN A 111 -6.43 -16.57 -10.78
CA GLN A 111 -7.34 -17.49 -11.42
C GLN A 111 -7.12 -18.87 -10.79
N LEU A 112 -8.20 -19.47 -10.31
CA LEU A 112 -8.21 -20.81 -9.72
C LEU A 112 -9.37 -21.59 -10.33
N PHE A 113 -9.08 -22.78 -10.86
CA PHE A 113 -10.09 -23.69 -11.45
C PHE A 113 -10.95 -23.04 -12.56
N GLY A 114 -10.35 -22.15 -13.36
CA GLY A 114 -11.08 -21.46 -14.42
C GLY A 114 -11.89 -20.24 -13.98
N HIS A 115 -11.96 -19.94 -12.67
CA HIS A 115 -12.62 -18.75 -12.15
C HIS A 115 -11.59 -17.72 -11.69
N SER A 116 -11.84 -16.45 -12.01
CA SER A 116 -11.03 -15.32 -11.53
C SER A 116 -11.55 -14.83 -10.18
N VAL A 117 -10.61 -14.62 -9.26
CA VAL A 117 -10.85 -14.12 -7.91
C VAL A 117 -9.96 -12.91 -7.71
N ASN A 118 -10.59 -11.78 -7.40
CA ASN A 118 -9.86 -10.60 -6.94
C ASN A 118 -9.29 -10.88 -5.55
N LEU A 119 -7.98 -10.79 -5.37
CA LEU A 119 -7.34 -11.01 -4.07
C LEU A 119 -7.32 -9.73 -3.26
N ALA A 120 -6.82 -8.66 -3.88
CA ALA A 120 -6.63 -7.38 -3.21
C ALA A 120 -6.67 -6.22 -4.20
N GLU A 121 -7.29 -5.12 -3.77
CA GLU A 121 -7.20 -3.82 -4.45
C GLU A 121 -6.75 -2.76 -3.46
N VAL A 122 -5.73 -2.00 -3.85
CA VAL A 122 -5.23 -0.86 -3.09
C VAL A 122 -5.36 0.37 -3.97
N GLY A 123 -6.06 1.38 -3.49
CA GLY A 123 -6.21 2.67 -4.14
C GLY A 123 -5.64 3.78 -3.28
N LEU A 124 -4.87 4.67 -3.91
CA LEU A 124 -4.36 5.89 -3.30
C LEU A 124 -4.73 7.05 -4.21
N ARG A 125 -5.41 8.06 -3.68
CA ARG A 125 -5.70 9.31 -4.35
C ARG A 125 -5.04 10.46 -3.59
N LEU A 126 -4.38 11.33 -4.31
CA LEU A 126 -3.66 12.49 -3.80
C LEU A 126 -4.14 13.72 -4.56
N GLU A 127 -4.55 14.75 -3.85
CA GLU A 127 -4.90 16.04 -4.43
C GLU A 127 -4.18 17.17 -3.70
N ASN A 128 -3.65 18.12 -4.48
CA ASN A 128 -3.02 19.35 -4.00
C ASN A 128 -1.84 19.13 -3.02
N LEU A 129 -1.14 18.00 -3.14
CA LEU A 129 0.07 17.71 -2.36
C LEU A 129 1.36 18.20 -3.04
N GLU A 130 1.29 18.69 -4.26
CA GLU A 130 2.42 19.11 -5.08
C GLU A 130 3.26 20.17 -4.37
N TRP A 131 2.59 21.14 -3.72
CA TRP A 131 3.23 22.17 -2.92
C TRP A 131 4.06 21.58 -1.77
N TYR A 132 3.49 20.64 -1.02
CA TYR A 132 4.20 20.03 0.12
C TYR A 132 5.40 19.24 -0.37
N PHE A 133 5.22 18.43 -1.42
CA PHE A 133 6.33 17.70 -2.01
C PHE A 133 7.40 18.62 -2.58
N GLU A 134 7.05 19.74 -3.22
CA GLU A 134 8.05 20.71 -3.71
C GLU A 134 8.76 21.43 -2.55
N LYS A 135 8.03 21.79 -1.49
CA LYS A 135 8.60 22.41 -0.29
C LYS A 135 9.62 21.50 0.40
N TYR A 136 9.36 20.19 0.50
CA TYR A 136 10.28 19.27 1.17
C TYR A 136 11.33 18.68 0.22
N PHE A 137 10.92 18.18 -0.94
CA PHE A 137 11.72 17.39 -1.87
C PHE A 137 12.07 18.11 -3.18
N GLY A 138 11.59 19.34 -3.40
CA GLY A 138 11.90 20.12 -4.59
C GLY A 138 13.39 20.50 -4.67
N HIS A 139 13.80 21.05 -5.82
CA HIS A 139 15.21 21.42 -6.03
C HIS A 139 15.71 22.51 -5.07
N ARG A 140 14.80 23.35 -4.57
CA ARG A 140 15.00 24.32 -3.48
C ARG A 140 14.29 23.90 -2.18
N GLY A 141 13.97 22.62 -2.05
CA GLY A 141 13.26 22.06 -0.93
C GLY A 141 14.13 21.97 0.32
N ILE A 142 13.48 22.02 1.47
CA ILE A 142 14.09 22.11 2.81
C ILE A 142 15.08 20.95 3.05
N LEU A 143 14.78 19.73 2.56
CA LEU A 143 15.66 18.56 2.74
C LEU A 143 16.98 18.67 1.97
N LYS A 144 17.01 19.40 0.85
CA LYS A 144 18.20 19.52 0.00
C LYS A 144 19.04 20.76 0.35
N SER A 145 18.39 21.87 0.74
CA SER A 145 19.10 23.11 1.11
C SER A 145 19.53 23.16 2.57
N LYS A 146 18.73 22.55 3.46
CA LYS A 146 18.91 22.60 4.92
C LYS A 146 18.83 21.22 5.56
N GLY A 147 19.04 20.14 4.80
CA GLY A 147 18.98 18.78 5.33
C GLY A 147 19.92 18.59 6.52
N SER A 148 21.18 19.03 6.40
CA SER A 148 22.15 18.99 7.48
C SER A 148 21.79 19.93 8.64
N GLU A 149 21.38 21.17 8.35
CA GLU A 149 20.97 22.16 9.37
C GLU A 149 19.73 21.72 10.16
N LEU A 150 18.78 21.03 9.51
CA LEU A 150 17.64 20.45 10.19
C LEU A 150 18.08 19.27 11.06
N PHE A 151 18.92 18.37 10.56
CA PHE A 151 19.46 17.28 11.36
C PHE A 151 20.23 17.80 12.58
N ASP A 152 21.01 18.87 12.42
CA ASP A 152 21.71 19.56 13.50
C ASP A 152 20.73 20.28 14.44
N GLU A 153 19.68 20.94 13.93
CA GLU A 153 18.62 21.56 14.75
C GLU A 153 17.80 20.50 15.52
N TYR A 154 17.57 19.33 14.93
CA TYR A 154 16.95 18.18 15.58
C TYR A 154 17.88 17.54 16.62
N ALA A 155 19.18 17.49 16.36
CA ALA A 155 20.19 17.05 17.32
C ALA A 155 20.31 18.02 18.49
N ASP A 156 20.34 19.33 18.23
CA ASP A 156 20.37 20.42 19.22
C ASP A 156 19.07 20.50 20.04
N GLU A 157 17.90 20.25 19.42
CA GLU A 157 16.61 20.23 20.12
C GLU A 157 16.45 18.96 20.96
N ALA A 158 17.00 17.82 20.50
CA ALA A 158 17.14 16.62 21.32
C ALA A 158 18.12 16.85 22.48
N GLU A 159 19.23 17.55 22.26
CA GLU A 159 20.21 17.90 23.29
C GLU A 159 19.67 18.93 24.29
N LYS A 160 18.79 19.85 23.87
CA LYS A 160 18.06 20.77 24.76
C LYS A 160 17.03 20.05 25.64
N ALA A 161 16.28 19.10 25.09
CA ALA A 161 15.34 18.30 25.89
C ALA A 161 16.06 17.43 26.94
N VAL A 162 17.30 17.01 26.64
CA VAL A 162 18.20 16.32 27.59
C VAL A 162 18.77 17.31 28.62
N ASN A 163 19.14 18.53 28.20
CA ASN A 163 19.72 19.54 29.07
C ASN A 163 18.70 20.33 29.91
N GLU A 164 17.39 20.30 29.61
CA GLU A 164 16.35 20.87 30.49
C GLU A 164 16.25 20.12 31.83
N THR A 165 16.82 18.91 31.94
CA THR A 165 16.96 18.19 33.22
C THR A 165 18.24 18.55 33.99
N LEU A 166 19.15 19.35 33.42
CA LEU A 166 20.42 19.76 34.03
C LEU A 166 20.71 21.23 33.69
N GLU A 167 20.39 22.14 34.62
CA GLU A 167 20.58 23.58 34.44
C GLU A 167 21.97 23.95 33.89
N ARG A 168 22.00 24.65 32.74
CA ARG A 168 22.75 25.90 32.55
C ARG A 168 22.46 26.59 31.21
N ASN A 169 22.12 27.87 31.32
CA ASN A 169 21.91 28.85 30.25
C ASN A 169 23.03 28.87 29.20
N LYS A 170 22.67 28.70 27.91
CA LYS A 170 23.35 29.33 26.76
C LYS A 170 22.32 29.80 25.71
N ARG A 171 22.64 30.94 25.10
CA ARG A 171 21.77 31.85 24.34
C ARG A 171 20.96 31.17 23.23
N SER A 172 19.71 31.61 23.11
CA SER A 172 18.77 31.25 22.05
C SER A 172 19.25 31.74 20.67
N ILE A 173 19.31 30.82 19.71
CA ILE A 173 19.22 31.17 18.29
C ILE A 173 17.75 31.46 18.01
N ASP A 174 17.50 32.59 17.36
CA ASP A 174 16.17 33.13 17.09
C ASP A 174 15.41 32.23 16.11
N LYS A 175 14.56 31.32 16.63
CA LYS A 175 13.64 30.45 15.87
C LYS A 175 12.78 31.24 14.87
N GLN A 176 12.56 32.54 15.10
CA GLN A 176 11.82 33.40 14.18
C GLN A 176 12.58 33.65 12.87
N GLN A 177 13.91 33.69 12.88
CA GLN A 177 14.71 33.98 11.68
C GLN A 177 14.81 32.77 10.74
N THR A 178 14.85 31.55 11.28
CA THR A 178 14.84 30.31 10.48
C THR A 178 13.48 30.07 9.84
N LEU A 179 12.39 30.32 10.58
CA LEU A 179 11.01 30.27 10.06
C LEU A 179 10.75 31.39 9.04
N ALA A 180 11.21 32.62 9.30
CA ALA A 180 11.10 33.73 8.35
C ALA A 180 11.94 33.51 7.08
N ALA A 181 13.03 32.74 7.15
CA ALA A 181 13.80 32.34 5.97
C ALA A 181 13.07 31.27 5.13
N ILE A 182 12.26 30.42 5.74
CA ILE A 182 11.42 29.42 5.08
C ILE A 182 10.20 30.08 4.42
N ASP A 183 9.56 31.05 5.10
CA ASP A 183 8.43 31.82 4.56
C ASP A 183 8.82 32.76 3.41
N LYS A 184 10.09 33.16 3.33
CA LYS A 184 10.61 33.99 2.22
C LYS A 184 10.85 33.20 0.93
N ILE A 185 10.79 31.88 0.95
CA ILE A 185 10.91 31.06 -0.26
C ILE A 185 9.54 31.06 -0.97
N LYS A 186 9.34 32.04 -1.85
CA LYS A 186 8.18 32.06 -2.77
C LYS A 186 8.36 30.96 -3.82
N LEU A 187 7.81 29.77 -3.58
CA LEU A 187 7.71 28.72 -4.58
C LEU A 187 6.39 28.89 -5.34
N GLY A 188 6.48 29.25 -6.62
CA GLY A 188 5.40 29.09 -7.60
C GLY A 188 4.14 29.95 -7.41
N PRO A 189 3.26 29.99 -8.42
CA PRO A 189 1.99 30.70 -8.35
C PRO A 189 1.08 30.07 -7.29
N ASP A 190 0.37 30.91 -6.54
CA ASP A 190 -0.68 30.51 -5.60
C ASP A 190 -1.69 29.60 -6.31
N TYR A 191 -1.66 28.30 -5.99
CA TYR A 191 -2.76 27.42 -6.33
C TYR A 191 -3.90 27.77 -5.37
N GLU A 192 -4.97 28.37 -5.90
CA GLU A 192 -6.11 28.89 -5.14
C GLU A 192 -6.85 27.83 -4.30
N ASP A 193 -6.54 26.54 -4.47
CA ASP A 193 -7.13 25.41 -3.74
C ASP A 193 -6.06 24.67 -2.92
N ARG A 194 -5.91 25.06 -1.64
CA ARG A 194 -4.91 24.48 -0.71
C ARG A 194 -5.41 23.25 0.05
N HIS A 195 -6.62 22.78 -0.23
CA HIS A 195 -7.17 21.59 0.42
C HIS A 195 -6.40 20.35 -0.03
N SER A 196 -5.61 19.79 0.88
CA SER A 196 -4.93 18.52 0.65
C SER A 196 -5.89 17.36 0.95
N ASN A 197 -6.10 16.49 -0.05
CA ASN A 197 -6.92 15.29 0.09
C ASN A 197 -6.05 14.06 -0.13
N ILE A 198 -6.08 13.14 0.83
CA ILE A 198 -5.47 11.82 0.71
C ILE A 198 -6.55 10.79 0.98
N ASP A 199 -6.93 10.05 -0.06
CA ASP A 199 -7.83 8.91 0.07
C ASP A 199 -7.02 7.62 -0.09
N LEU A 200 -7.17 6.71 0.87
CA LEU A 200 -6.63 5.36 0.81
C LEU A 200 -7.79 4.37 0.90
N SER A 201 -7.87 3.46 -0.07
CA SER A 201 -8.88 2.41 -0.14
C SER A 201 -8.21 1.04 -0.20
N LEU A 202 -8.69 0.10 0.62
CA LEU A 202 -8.27 -1.29 0.62
C LEU A 202 -9.48 -2.20 0.46
N LYS A 203 -9.48 -2.99 -0.61
CA LYS A 203 -10.42 -4.09 -0.82
C LYS A 203 -9.67 -5.41 -0.75
N LEU A 204 -10.27 -6.44 -0.14
CA LEU A 204 -9.80 -7.82 -0.28
C LEU A 204 -10.98 -8.67 -0.73
N PHE A 205 -10.75 -9.63 -1.62
CA PHE A 205 -11.80 -10.51 -2.14
C PHE A 205 -12.99 -9.76 -2.74
N GLY A 206 -12.73 -8.63 -3.40
CA GLY A 206 -13.75 -7.74 -3.97
C GLY A 206 -14.57 -6.94 -2.95
N SER A 207 -14.31 -7.10 -1.64
CA SER A 207 -15.03 -6.40 -0.56
C SER A 207 -14.21 -5.26 0.00
N ASP A 208 -14.84 -4.10 0.24
CA ASP A 208 -14.21 -2.94 0.89
C ASP A 208 -13.95 -3.23 2.38
N ILE A 209 -12.68 -3.21 2.78
CA ILE A 209 -12.27 -3.51 4.18
C ILE A 209 -11.86 -2.26 4.92
N ALA A 210 -11.20 -1.32 4.25
CA ALA A 210 -10.82 -0.06 4.85
C ALA A 210 -10.89 1.07 3.82
N TRP A 211 -11.43 2.19 4.27
CA TRP A 211 -11.36 3.46 3.56
C TRP A 211 -10.92 4.52 4.57
N MET A 212 -9.86 5.24 4.23
CA MET A 212 -9.33 6.33 5.03
C MET A 212 -9.27 7.56 4.15
N ASN A 213 -9.85 8.65 4.65
CA ASN A 213 -9.75 9.95 4.02
C ASN A 213 -9.10 10.91 5.01
N TYR A 214 -8.06 11.59 4.56
CA TYR A 214 -7.46 12.71 5.24
C TYR A 214 -7.75 13.98 4.43
N HIS A 215 -8.64 14.80 4.98
CA HIS A 215 -8.99 16.11 4.44
C HIS A 215 -8.52 17.17 5.42
N HIS A 216 -7.57 18.02 5.01
CA HIS A 216 -7.16 19.16 5.82
C HIS A 216 -6.73 20.35 4.96
N ASP A 217 -7.08 21.55 5.43
CA ASP A 217 -6.74 22.84 4.79
C ASP A 217 -5.24 23.08 4.71
N LYS A 218 -4.49 22.49 5.63
CA LYS A 218 -3.03 22.41 5.59
C LYS A 218 -2.58 21.05 6.10
N PHE A 219 -1.78 20.32 5.34
CA PHE A 219 -1.09 19.14 5.84
C PHE A 219 -0.13 19.57 6.97
N ASP A 220 -0.56 19.38 8.22
CA ASP A 220 0.17 19.87 9.39
C ASP A 220 1.08 18.78 9.96
N PHE A 221 2.34 18.81 9.52
CA PHE A 221 3.39 17.94 10.02
C PHE A 221 3.68 18.18 11.51
N GLU A 222 3.41 19.38 12.03
CA GLU A 222 3.67 19.74 13.42
C GLU A 222 2.70 19.07 14.40
N SER A 223 1.43 18.89 14.06
CA SER A 223 0.50 18.20 14.94
C SER A 223 0.68 16.67 14.94
N ILE A 224 1.16 16.08 13.84
CA ILE A 224 1.66 14.70 13.81
C ILE A 224 2.90 14.57 14.70
N LYS A 225 3.85 15.49 14.57
CA LYS A 225 5.03 15.60 15.43
C LYS A 225 4.61 15.74 16.90
N LYS A 226 3.78 16.71 17.25
CA LYS A 226 3.32 16.95 18.63
C LYS A 226 2.59 15.76 19.25
N LYS A 227 1.82 14.97 18.49
CA LYS A 227 1.21 13.71 18.97
C LYS A 227 2.25 12.61 19.26
N LEU A 228 3.32 12.54 18.47
CA LEU A 228 4.46 11.66 18.72
C LEU A 228 5.28 12.11 19.95
N TYR A 229 5.41 13.42 20.17
CA TYR A 229 6.21 13.98 21.27
C TYR A 229 5.46 14.07 22.60
N GLY A 230 4.14 14.27 22.59
CA GLY A 230 3.32 14.38 23.80
C GLY A 230 3.16 13.07 24.59
N LYS A 231 3.57 11.94 24.01
CA LYS A 231 3.64 10.63 24.67
C LYS A 231 5.05 10.27 25.16
N LYS A 232 6.01 11.19 25.10
CA LYS A 232 7.41 10.92 25.46
C LYS A 232 7.60 10.56 26.92
N ASP A 233 6.95 11.27 27.86
CA ASP A 233 7.18 11.03 29.29
C ASP A 233 6.61 9.68 29.74
N GLU A 234 5.46 9.28 29.18
CA GLU A 234 4.84 7.96 29.38
C GLU A 234 5.71 6.84 28.75
N PHE A 235 6.24 7.08 27.54
CA PHE A 235 7.15 6.14 26.86
C PHE A 235 8.53 6.01 27.54
N LEU A 236 9.02 7.07 28.19
CA LEU A 236 10.32 7.10 28.88
C LEU A 236 10.31 6.31 30.21
N ASP A 237 9.17 6.24 30.89
CA ASP A 237 9.01 5.41 32.09
C ASP A 237 8.66 3.95 31.74
N ASP A 238 7.91 3.71 30.66
CA ASP A 238 7.60 2.37 30.14
C ASP A 238 8.81 1.68 29.45
N SER A 239 9.85 2.43 29.07
CA SER A 239 11.02 1.89 28.36
C SER A 239 11.91 0.96 29.19
N LYS A 240 11.74 0.96 30.53
CA LYS A 240 12.57 0.15 31.44
C LYS A 240 12.34 -1.34 31.23
N ASN A 241 11.11 -1.73 30.93
CA ASN A 241 10.71 -3.10 30.60
C ASN A 241 9.55 -3.04 29.61
N MET A 242 9.85 -2.91 28.32
CA MET A 242 8.84 -2.95 27.26
C MET A 242 8.66 -4.40 26.82
N ASP A 243 7.54 -5.02 27.19
CA ASP A 243 7.12 -6.35 26.72
C ASP A 243 5.81 -6.19 25.95
N ILE A 244 5.89 -6.33 24.63
CA ILE A 244 4.74 -6.23 23.72
C ILE A 244 4.60 -7.56 23.01
N ASP A 245 3.57 -8.32 23.38
CA ASP A 245 3.19 -9.59 22.76
C ASP A 245 1.87 -9.42 21.99
N TYR A 246 1.96 -9.16 20.69
CA TYR A 246 0.78 -8.99 19.82
C TYR A 246 0.49 -10.26 19.02
N LYS A 247 -0.63 -10.91 19.34
CA LYS A 247 -1.11 -12.13 18.69
C LYS A 247 -2.40 -11.90 17.93
N LYS A 248 -2.49 -12.38 16.70
CA LYS A 248 -3.72 -12.35 15.90
C LYS A 248 -3.83 -13.60 15.05
N ALA A 249 -4.92 -14.34 15.20
CA ALA A 249 -5.26 -15.48 14.36
C ALA A 249 -6.64 -15.32 13.74
N ARG A 250 -6.79 -15.68 12.47
CA ARG A 250 -8.07 -15.67 11.74
C ARG A 250 -8.10 -16.74 10.65
N THR A 251 -9.31 -17.20 10.34
CA THR A 251 -9.60 -18.00 9.14
C THR A 251 -9.70 -17.06 7.95
N PHE A 252 -8.93 -17.32 6.89
CA PHE A 252 -8.95 -16.53 5.65
C PHE A 252 -9.68 -17.26 4.51
N LEU A 253 -9.89 -18.57 4.63
CA LEU A 253 -10.59 -19.38 3.63
C LEU A 253 -11.43 -20.42 4.35
N ASP A 254 -12.73 -20.45 4.07
CA ASP A 254 -13.63 -21.52 4.48
C ASP A 254 -14.58 -21.80 3.32
N ALA A 255 -14.32 -22.89 2.61
CA ALA A 255 -15.07 -23.30 1.44
C ALA A 255 -15.52 -24.75 1.57
N GLY A 256 -16.79 -25.00 1.31
CA GLY A 256 -17.38 -26.33 1.36
C GLY A 256 -18.30 -26.57 0.17
N LEU A 257 -18.14 -27.72 -0.48
CA LEU A 257 -19.01 -28.21 -1.54
C LEU A 257 -19.46 -29.62 -1.18
N THR A 258 -20.77 -29.87 -1.26
CA THR A 258 -21.34 -31.22 -1.09
C THR A 258 -22.05 -31.58 -2.38
N TYR A 259 -21.64 -32.69 -3.00
CA TYR A 259 -22.21 -33.19 -4.25
C TYR A 259 -22.78 -34.60 -4.05
N PRO A 260 -24.06 -34.86 -4.39
CA PRO A 260 -24.61 -36.20 -4.28
C PRO A 260 -24.01 -37.13 -5.34
N THR A 261 -23.41 -38.23 -4.91
CA THR A 261 -22.90 -39.27 -5.81
C THR A 261 -24.07 -40.06 -6.43
N GLY A 262 -23.81 -40.84 -7.49
CA GLY A 262 -24.82 -41.69 -8.11
C GLY A 262 -25.41 -42.77 -7.17
N LEU A 263 -24.73 -43.07 -6.06
CA LEU A 263 -25.20 -43.98 -5.02
C LEU A 263 -26.01 -43.27 -3.91
N GLY A 264 -26.19 -41.94 -4.01
CA GLY A 264 -26.96 -41.13 -3.06
C GLY A 264 -26.14 -40.57 -1.88
N PHE A 265 -24.90 -41.02 -1.69
CA PHE A 265 -24.02 -40.49 -0.63
C PHE A 265 -23.42 -39.14 -1.01
N GLY A 266 -23.24 -38.24 -0.05
CA GLY A 266 -22.71 -36.91 -0.28
C GLY A 266 -21.18 -36.92 -0.37
N LEU A 267 -20.62 -36.61 -1.54
CA LEU A 267 -19.20 -36.29 -1.68
C LEU A 267 -18.96 -34.87 -1.16
N LYS A 268 -18.27 -34.74 -0.04
CA LYS A 268 -17.89 -33.49 0.61
C LYS A 268 -16.46 -33.10 0.22
N ILE A 269 -16.31 -31.89 -0.27
CA ILE A 269 -15.04 -31.20 -0.47
C ILE A 269 -15.02 -30.02 0.49
N LYS A 270 -14.08 -29.99 1.42
CA LYS A 270 -13.89 -28.89 2.36
C LYS A 270 -12.49 -28.34 2.24
N VAL A 271 -12.34 -27.03 2.20
CA VAL A 271 -11.05 -26.34 2.19
C VAL A 271 -11.07 -25.26 3.27
N ASN A 272 -10.15 -25.36 4.21
CA ASN A 272 -10.03 -24.47 5.35
C ASN A 272 -8.61 -23.89 5.37
N GLY A 273 -8.52 -22.56 5.44
CA GLY A 273 -7.27 -21.82 5.50
C GLY A 273 -7.26 -20.91 6.72
N ASN A 274 -6.28 -21.12 7.61
CA ASN A 274 -6.09 -20.35 8.82
C ASN A 274 -4.72 -19.66 8.80
N TYR A 275 -4.64 -18.45 9.33
CA TYR A 275 -3.37 -17.79 9.60
C TYR A 275 -3.30 -17.34 11.06
N ALA A 276 -2.11 -17.39 11.64
CA ALA A 276 -1.80 -16.77 12.91
C ALA A 276 -0.51 -15.96 12.78
N ALA A 277 -0.50 -14.73 13.26
CA ALA A 277 0.65 -13.87 13.34
C ALA A 277 0.89 -13.49 14.79
N ASN A 278 2.15 -13.50 15.19
CA ASN A 278 2.58 -13.18 16.54
C ASN A 278 3.85 -12.32 16.48
N LEU A 279 3.76 -11.11 17.02
CA LEU A 279 4.86 -10.15 17.09
C LEU A 279 5.24 -9.98 18.56
N LYS A 280 6.42 -10.46 18.93
CA LYS A 280 6.98 -10.24 20.26
C LYS A 280 8.07 -9.18 20.18
N PHE A 281 7.97 -8.17 21.01
CA PHE A 281 9.00 -7.17 21.20
C PHE A 281 9.31 -7.08 22.68
N ASN A 282 10.55 -7.41 23.06
CA ASN A 282 11.06 -7.21 24.40
C ASN A 282 12.21 -6.20 24.32
N GLY A 283 12.07 -5.06 24.98
CA GLY A 283 13.10 -4.03 25.07
C GLY A 283 13.41 -3.72 26.52
N LYS A 284 14.68 -3.81 26.90
CA LYS A 284 15.20 -3.27 28.14
C LYS A 284 16.15 -2.14 27.79
N ALA A 285 15.67 -0.91 27.95
CA ALA A 285 16.47 0.29 27.73
C ALA A 285 16.28 1.25 28.91
N ASP A 286 17.29 1.33 29.78
CA ASP A 286 17.36 2.34 30.84
C ASP A 286 17.72 3.71 30.22
N LEU A 287 16.75 4.33 29.53
CA LEU A 287 16.91 5.62 28.85
C LEU A 287 17.44 6.71 29.81
N LYS A 288 17.11 6.63 31.12
CA LYS A 288 17.63 7.53 32.17
C LYS A 288 19.15 7.39 32.42
N ASN A 289 19.70 6.17 32.36
CA ASN A 289 21.15 5.97 32.53
C ASN A 289 21.91 6.19 31.22
N ILE A 290 21.29 5.90 30.07
CA ILE A 290 21.84 6.17 28.73
C ILE A 290 22.07 7.67 28.53
N MET A 291 21.12 8.50 28.97
CA MET A 291 21.18 9.95 28.85
C MET A 291 22.24 10.59 29.77
N ASN A 292 22.50 9.98 30.94
CA ASN A 292 23.44 10.51 31.93
C ASN A 292 24.88 9.97 31.77
N ASN A 293 25.08 8.76 31.25
CA ASN A 293 26.40 8.14 31.08
C ASN A 293 26.45 7.23 29.84
N PRO A 294 26.79 7.76 28.65
CA PRO A 294 26.72 7.03 27.38
C PRO A 294 27.74 5.88 27.23
N ARG A 295 28.68 5.72 28.16
CA ARG A 295 29.73 4.67 28.11
C ARG A 295 29.35 3.34 28.76
N ASN A 296 28.25 3.27 29.52
CA ASN A 296 27.83 2.06 30.27
C ASN A 296 26.36 1.67 30.01
N ALA A 297 25.87 2.01 28.82
CA ALA A 297 24.51 1.72 28.39
C ALA A 297 24.35 0.22 28.04
N HIS A 298 23.66 -0.54 28.89
CA HIS A 298 23.16 -1.85 28.53
C HIS A 298 21.81 -1.68 27.85
N PHE A 299 21.75 -1.99 26.56
CA PHE A 299 20.52 -2.16 25.82
C PHE A 299 20.37 -3.64 25.47
N ALA A 300 19.16 -4.16 25.62
CA ALA A 300 18.81 -5.48 25.11
C ALA A 300 17.49 -5.34 24.36
N PHE A 301 17.51 -5.62 23.06
CA PHE A 301 16.34 -5.59 22.21
C PHE A 301 16.13 -6.93 21.55
N GLN A 302 15.00 -7.55 21.85
CA GLN A 302 14.56 -8.79 21.25
C GLN A 302 13.30 -8.52 20.42
N PHE A 303 13.39 -8.72 19.10
CA PHE A 303 12.26 -8.66 18.20
C PHE A 303 12.06 -10.00 17.52
N VAL A 304 10.92 -10.64 17.76
CA VAL A 304 10.58 -11.97 17.22
C VAL A 304 9.25 -11.91 16.49
N PRO A 305 9.25 -11.57 15.19
CA PRO A 305 8.14 -11.83 14.31
C PRO A 305 7.98 -13.32 14.03
N SER A 306 6.77 -13.82 14.23
CA SER A 306 6.39 -15.20 13.93
C SER A 306 5.03 -15.25 13.25
N GLY A 307 4.86 -16.20 12.34
CA GLY A 307 3.62 -16.41 11.62
C GLY A 307 3.45 -17.88 11.24
N SER A 308 2.23 -18.37 11.31
CA SER A 308 1.82 -19.67 10.80
C SER A 308 0.67 -19.53 9.81
N LEU A 309 0.70 -20.37 8.80
CA LEU A 309 -0.35 -20.53 7.81
C LEU A 309 -0.66 -22.02 7.70
N GLU A 310 -1.91 -22.39 7.91
CA GLU A 310 -2.40 -23.75 7.74
C GLU A 310 -3.44 -23.75 6.62
N LEU A 311 -3.29 -24.69 5.69
CA LEU A 311 -4.25 -24.97 4.64
C LEU A 311 -4.59 -26.45 4.66
N ALA A 312 -5.84 -26.77 4.97
CA ALA A 312 -6.36 -28.13 5.02
C ALA A 312 -7.44 -28.32 3.96
N SER A 313 -7.33 -29.38 3.17
CA SER A 313 -8.32 -29.79 2.17
C SER A 313 -8.77 -31.21 2.48
N THR A 314 -10.06 -31.43 2.59
CA THR A 314 -10.68 -32.74 2.83
C THR A 314 -11.59 -33.09 1.67
N LEU A 315 -11.39 -34.27 1.10
CA LEU A 315 -12.25 -34.89 0.10
C LEU A 315 -12.77 -36.21 0.68
N ALA A 316 -14.05 -36.27 1.04
CA ALA A 316 -14.62 -37.44 1.69
C ALA A 316 -16.03 -37.75 1.19
N VAL A 317 -16.38 -39.03 1.14
CA VAL A 317 -17.75 -39.49 0.95
C VAL A 317 -18.35 -39.67 2.34
N ASP A 318 -19.47 -38.99 2.56
CA ASP A 318 -20.25 -39.07 3.79
C ASP A 318 -21.49 -39.94 3.58
N ALA A 319 -21.56 -41.03 4.35
CA ALA A 319 -22.69 -41.95 4.43
C ALA A 319 -23.42 -41.85 5.78
N ASP A 320 -23.43 -40.66 6.40
CA ASP A 320 -24.09 -40.28 7.66
C ASP A 320 -23.48 -40.96 8.91
N VAL A 321 -23.38 -42.29 8.89
CA VAL A 321 -22.79 -43.10 9.96
C VAL A 321 -21.29 -43.35 9.73
N VAL A 322 -20.84 -43.28 8.48
CA VAL A 322 -19.45 -43.54 8.08
C VAL A 322 -18.98 -42.48 7.10
N GLU A 323 -17.83 -41.88 7.39
CA GLU A 323 -17.12 -40.96 6.49
C GLU A 323 -15.82 -41.63 6.02
N SER A 324 -15.56 -41.64 4.72
CA SER A 324 -14.32 -42.18 4.14
C SER A 324 -13.75 -41.21 3.12
N GLY A 325 -12.47 -40.87 3.24
CA GLY A 325 -11.87 -39.86 2.39
C GLY A 325 -10.39 -39.63 2.61
N VAL A 326 -9.89 -38.58 1.96
CA VAL A 326 -8.50 -38.11 2.02
C VAL A 326 -8.50 -36.69 2.57
N LYS A 327 -7.63 -36.45 3.56
CA LYS A 327 -7.32 -35.12 4.05
C LYS A 327 -5.86 -34.79 3.72
N VAL A 328 -5.65 -33.64 3.10
CA VAL A 328 -4.34 -33.06 2.82
C VAL A 328 -4.18 -31.80 3.66
N SER A 329 -3.09 -31.69 4.40
CA SER A 329 -2.79 -30.51 5.21
C SER A 329 -1.39 -29.97 4.89
N ALA A 330 -1.32 -28.69 4.54
CA ALA A 330 -0.08 -27.96 4.32
C ALA A 330 0.07 -26.89 5.41
N ASN A 331 1.16 -26.97 6.17
CA ASN A 331 1.45 -26.06 7.27
C ASN A 331 2.76 -25.33 6.99
N LEU A 332 2.71 -24.00 6.93
CA LEU A 332 3.86 -23.13 6.76
C LEU A 332 4.06 -22.34 8.05
N HIS A 333 5.28 -22.37 8.58
CA HIS A 333 5.66 -21.64 9.77
C HIS A 333 6.89 -20.80 9.46
N SER A 334 6.87 -19.53 9.86
CA SER A 334 8.00 -18.62 9.76
C SER A 334 8.19 -17.97 11.12
N SER A 335 9.41 -18.02 11.64
CA SER A 335 9.79 -17.30 12.85
C SER A 335 11.19 -16.78 12.64
N THR A 336 11.36 -15.47 12.75
CA THR A 336 12.67 -14.83 12.69
C THR A 336 12.81 -14.05 13.98
N GLY A 337 13.92 -14.24 14.69
CA GLY A 337 14.24 -13.51 15.91
C GLY A 337 15.53 -12.73 15.73
N THR A 338 15.56 -11.51 16.24
CA THR A 338 16.79 -10.73 16.38
C THR A 338 16.94 -10.36 17.85
N ASP A 339 18.13 -10.56 18.39
CA ASP A 339 18.52 -10.21 19.75
C ASP A 339 19.78 -9.35 19.66
N LEU A 340 19.77 -8.16 20.25
CA LEU A 340 20.79 -7.12 20.13
C LEU A 340 21.12 -6.49 21.48
#